data_AF-A0A1C1CZ16-F1
#
_entry.id   AF-A0A1C1CZ16-F1
#
_cell.length_a   1.000
_cell.length_b   1.000
_cell.length_c   1.000
_cell.angle_alpha   90.00
_cell.angle_beta   90.00
_cell.angle_gamma   90.00
#
_symmetry.space_group_name_H-M   'P 1'
#
loop_
_entity.id
_entity.type
_entity.pdbx_description
1 polymer ?
#
loop_
_entity_poly.entity_id
_entity_poly.type
_entity_poly.pdbx_seq_one_letter_code
_entity_poly.pdbx_strand_id
1 'polypeptide(L)'
;MVDSTEKQESTPPGESVIDQATVEAESAAPSKARPKVKSSTTVRSRPRRSPIRATKVQQLRLIRHYIRRFCRYFGSFGRMKALNVEVRRRAVHSRYTDLRRFHSDYFLKYLELCERTTPYLAGGIRDDLAKFTWGQYHWWPKCKDLPTQSQRREMVDWAVEQLAERDFDNKSFMNALDDFCDAGWDRPLGG
;
A
#
# COMPACT_ATOMS: atom_id res chain seq x y z
N MET A 1 -42.43 -18.53 15.28
CA MET A 1 -41.61 -19.28 16.25
C MET A 1 -40.48 -19.94 15.50
N VAL A 2 -39.27 -19.41 15.62
CA VAL A 2 -38.01 -20.17 15.47
C VAL A 2 -36.96 -19.34 16.22
N ASP A 3 -36.67 -19.83 17.41
CA ASP A 3 -35.51 -19.49 18.21
C ASP A 3 -34.35 -20.38 17.72
N SER A 4 -33.16 -19.83 17.62
CA SER A 4 -31.91 -20.58 17.40
C SER A 4 -30.79 -19.75 17.96
N THR A 5 -30.59 -19.98 19.24
CA THR A 5 -29.61 -19.40 20.14
C THR A 5 -28.22 -19.99 19.86
N GLU A 6 -27.22 -19.11 19.96
CA GLU A 6 -25.82 -19.33 20.36
C GLU A 6 -24.93 -20.40 19.70
N LYS A 7 -23.82 -19.90 19.13
CA LYS A 7 -22.49 -20.44 19.41
C LYS A 7 -21.55 -19.29 19.82
N GLN A 8 -21.24 -19.24 21.11
CA GLN A 8 -20.02 -18.65 21.64
C GLN A 8 -18.83 -19.53 21.23
N GLU A 9 -17.72 -18.90 20.81
CA GLU A 9 -16.39 -19.49 20.96
C GLU A 9 -15.46 -18.42 21.54
N SER A 10 -14.86 -18.81 22.66
CA SER A 10 -14.13 -18.01 23.62
C SER A 10 -12.69 -18.50 23.65
N THR A 11 -11.67 -17.61 23.68
CA THR A 11 -10.46 -17.68 24.55
C THR A 11 -9.43 -16.56 24.23
N PRO A 12 -8.48 -16.23 25.13
CA PRO A 12 -8.26 -14.85 25.55
C PRO A 12 -6.74 -14.47 25.54
N PRO A 13 -6.16 -13.72 26.50
CA PRO A 13 -5.24 -12.61 26.19
C PRO A 13 -3.76 -12.93 26.43
N GLY A 14 -2.88 -12.22 25.72
CA GLY A 14 -1.45 -12.16 26.02
C GLY A 14 -1.07 -10.76 26.51
N GLU A 15 -0.93 -10.59 27.82
CA GLU A 15 -0.12 -9.54 28.42
C GLU A 15 1.36 -9.83 28.12
N SER A 16 2.12 -8.79 27.74
CA SER A 16 3.56 -8.79 27.96
C SER A 16 3.94 -7.49 28.66
N VAL A 17 3.95 -7.55 29.99
CA VAL A 17 4.66 -6.62 30.84
C VAL A 17 6.15 -6.81 30.55
N ILE A 18 6.80 -5.78 30.01
CA ILE A 18 8.26 -5.76 29.89
C ILE A 18 8.77 -4.94 31.07
N ASP A 19 9.12 -5.64 32.13
CA ASP A 19 10.02 -5.16 33.17
C ASP A 19 11.35 -4.76 32.51
N GLN A 20 11.71 -3.47 32.56
CA GLN A 20 13.08 -3.06 32.39
C GLN A 20 13.63 -2.60 33.72
N ALA A 21 14.39 -3.54 34.30
CA ALA A 21 15.15 -3.43 35.51
C ALA A 21 16.04 -2.18 35.53
N THR A 22 15.90 -1.46 36.64
CA THR A 22 16.79 -0.46 37.18
C THR A 22 18.23 -0.97 37.19
N VAL A 23 19.11 -0.33 36.42
CA VAL A 23 20.56 -0.59 36.49
C VAL A 23 21.11 0.31 37.59
N GLU A 24 21.33 -0.27 38.76
CA GLU A 24 22.15 0.33 39.81
C GLU A 24 23.61 0.38 39.32
N ALA A 25 24.10 1.59 39.10
CA ALA A 25 25.50 1.85 38.81
C ALA A 25 26.25 2.04 40.14
N GLU A 26 26.65 0.94 40.75
CA GLU A 26 27.66 0.93 41.81
C GLU A 26 29.04 1.13 41.15
N SER A 27 29.66 2.30 41.35
CA SER A 27 31.00 2.60 40.83
C SER A 27 31.91 3.03 41.98
N ALA A 28 32.44 2.04 42.69
CA ALA A 28 33.48 2.21 43.70
C ALA A 28 34.85 1.72 43.19
N ALA A 29 35.87 2.53 43.49
CA ALA A 29 37.31 2.27 43.51
C ALA A 29 38.09 2.15 42.17
N PRO A 30 38.90 3.18 41.81
CA PRO A 30 39.87 3.09 40.72
C PRO A 30 41.16 2.43 41.22
N SER A 31 41.53 1.29 40.64
CA SER A 31 42.90 0.78 40.77
C SER A 31 43.41 0.23 39.44
N LYS A 32 44.69 0.49 39.23
CA LYS A 32 45.37 0.59 37.94
C LYS A 32 45.61 -0.80 37.34
N ALA A 33 44.98 -1.08 36.21
CA ALA A 33 45.51 -2.03 35.25
C ALA A 33 45.10 -1.55 33.85
N ARG A 34 46.08 -1.29 32.99
CA ARG A 34 45.88 -1.05 31.56
C ARG A 34 45.73 -2.42 30.88
N PRO A 35 44.63 -2.70 30.18
CA PRO A 35 44.66 -3.63 29.06
C PRO A 35 44.29 -2.88 27.77
N LYS A 36 45.25 -2.79 26.86
CA LYS A 36 45.00 -2.54 25.44
C LYS A 36 44.28 -3.76 24.87
N VAL A 37 42.96 -3.72 24.64
CA VAL A 37 42.33 -4.69 23.72
C VAL A 37 41.17 -4.03 22.96
N LYS A 38 41.42 -3.85 21.67
CA LYS A 38 40.48 -3.85 20.52
C LYS A 38 39.13 -3.17 20.75
N SER A 39 38.99 -2.00 20.13
CA SER A 39 37.71 -1.37 19.83
C SER A 39 36.93 -2.30 18.88
N SER A 40 36.27 -3.30 19.46
CA SER A 40 35.22 -4.04 18.80
C SER A 40 34.04 -3.08 18.70
N THR A 41 33.95 -2.35 17.59
CA THR A 41 32.70 -1.72 17.19
C THR A 41 31.71 -2.85 17.00
N THR A 42 30.99 -3.19 18.07
CA THR A 42 29.78 -3.98 17.99
C THR A 42 28.85 -3.16 17.12
N VAL A 43 28.85 -3.46 15.82
CA VAL A 43 27.74 -3.14 14.93
C VAL A 43 26.56 -3.83 15.55
N ARG A 44 25.88 -3.12 16.46
CA ARG A 44 24.67 -3.57 17.11
C ARG A 44 23.68 -3.63 15.97
N SER A 45 23.61 -4.80 15.33
CA SER A 45 22.67 -5.12 14.28
C SER A 45 21.31 -4.83 14.87
N ARG A 46 20.74 -3.66 14.55
CA ARG A 46 19.39 -3.34 14.97
C ARG A 46 18.52 -4.49 14.49
N PRO A 47 17.68 -5.08 15.36
CA PRO A 47 16.75 -6.10 14.92
C PRO A 47 16.00 -5.54 13.71
N ARG A 48 16.03 -6.26 12.58
CA ARG A 48 15.21 -5.93 11.41
C ARG A 48 13.78 -5.83 11.94
N ARG A 49 13.24 -4.61 12.05
CA ARG A 49 11.84 -4.43 12.41
C ARG A 49 11.05 -5.20 11.37
N SER A 50 10.31 -6.21 11.81
CA SER A 50 9.37 -6.93 10.97
C SER A 50 8.49 -5.90 10.25
N PRO A 51 8.32 -6.01 8.92
CA PRO A 51 7.57 -5.04 8.14
C PRO A 51 6.17 -4.90 8.73
N ILE A 52 5.86 -3.71 9.26
CA ILE A 52 4.55 -3.44 9.83
C ILE A 52 3.61 -3.23 8.67
N ARG A 53 2.87 -4.27 8.30
CA ARG A 53 1.80 -4.21 7.30
C ARG A 53 0.92 -2.97 7.51
N ALA A 54 0.48 -2.36 6.41
CA ALA A 54 -0.37 -1.16 6.46
C ALA A 54 -1.63 -1.40 7.32
N THR A 55 -1.89 -0.50 8.28
CA THR A 55 -3.13 -0.52 9.05
C THR A 55 -4.34 -0.25 8.15
N LYS A 56 -5.55 -0.61 8.59
CA LYS A 56 -6.78 -0.34 7.81
C LYS A 56 -6.94 1.13 7.43
N VAL A 57 -6.59 2.06 8.34
CA VAL A 57 -6.62 3.51 8.07
C VAL A 57 -5.59 3.91 7.00
N GLN A 58 -4.38 3.34 7.06
CA GLN A 58 -3.34 3.56 6.06
C GLN A 58 -3.76 3.04 4.68
N GLN A 59 -4.35 1.84 4.62
CA GLN A 59 -4.88 1.25 3.39
C GLN A 59 -5.97 2.13 2.77
N LEU A 60 -6.92 2.64 3.57
CA LEU A 60 -7.95 3.55 3.07
C LEU A 60 -7.37 4.86 2.50
N ARG A 61 -6.33 5.41 3.13
CA ARG A 61 -5.62 6.60 2.61
C ARG A 61 -4.94 6.30 1.27
N LEU A 62 -4.34 5.12 1.11
CA LEU A 62 -3.73 4.68 -0.14
C LEU A 62 -4.77 4.48 -1.24
N ILE A 63 -5.92 3.85 -0.93
CA ILE A 63 -7.02 3.69 -1.88
C ILE A 63 -7.53 5.05 -2.37
N ARG A 64 -7.71 6.03 -1.48
CA ARG A 64 -8.11 7.40 -1.87
C ARG A 64 -7.05 8.08 -2.74
N HIS A 65 -5.78 7.89 -2.42
CA HIS A 65 -4.65 8.41 -3.22
C HIS A 65 -4.63 7.79 -4.61
N TYR A 66 -4.76 6.47 -4.69
CA TYR A 66 -4.87 5.72 -5.94
C TYR A 66 -6.04 6.23 -6.78
N ILE A 67 -7.25 6.33 -6.22
CA ILE A 67 -8.44 6.82 -6.95
C ILE A 67 -8.21 8.24 -7.47
N ARG A 68 -7.53 9.11 -6.71
CA ARG A 68 -7.19 10.46 -7.19
C ARG A 68 -6.27 10.41 -8.41
N ARG A 69 -5.24 9.56 -8.40
CA ARG A 69 -4.29 9.38 -9.51
C ARG A 69 -4.97 8.75 -10.72
N PHE A 70 -5.71 7.67 -10.51
CA PHE A 70 -6.54 7.00 -11.50
C PHE A 70 -7.50 7.99 -12.20
N CYS A 71 -8.28 8.75 -11.43
CA CYS A 71 -9.22 9.72 -11.99
C CYS A 71 -8.52 10.89 -12.70
N ARG A 72 -7.26 11.20 -12.37
CA ARG A 72 -6.47 12.20 -13.11
C ARG A 72 -6.10 11.66 -14.48
N TYR A 73 -5.60 10.42 -14.55
CA TYR A 73 -5.28 9.76 -15.81
C TYR A 73 -6.53 9.66 -16.70
N PHE A 74 -7.60 9.05 -16.21
CA PHE A 74 -8.83 8.92 -16.98
C PHE A 74 -9.52 10.26 -17.24
N GLY A 75 -9.19 11.32 -16.47
CA GLY A 75 -9.71 12.67 -16.69
C GLY A 75 -9.22 13.32 -17.99
N SER A 76 -8.11 12.83 -18.55
CA SER A 76 -7.63 13.22 -19.88
C SER A 76 -8.62 12.83 -20.99
N PHE A 77 -9.37 11.75 -20.80
CA PHE A 77 -10.51 11.40 -21.64
C PHE A 77 -11.70 12.27 -21.21
N GLY A 78 -11.92 13.40 -21.89
CA GLY A 78 -12.92 14.40 -21.50
C GLY A 78 -14.32 13.85 -21.15
N ARG A 79 -14.74 12.75 -21.80
CA ARG A 79 -16.00 12.03 -21.51
C ARG A 79 -16.07 11.41 -20.11
N MET A 80 -14.94 11.03 -19.53
CA MET A 80 -14.86 10.43 -18.19
C MET A 80 -14.92 11.47 -17.07
N LYS A 81 -14.93 12.77 -17.39
CA LYS A 81 -14.87 13.85 -16.38
C LYS A 81 -15.99 13.75 -15.35
N ALA A 82 -17.24 13.55 -15.79
CA ALA A 82 -18.39 13.44 -14.89
C ALA A 82 -18.27 12.22 -13.97
N LEU A 83 -17.95 11.05 -14.53
CA LEU A 83 -17.71 9.82 -13.78
C LEU A 83 -16.57 9.99 -12.75
N ASN A 84 -15.47 10.61 -13.17
CA ASN A 84 -14.31 10.88 -12.30
C ASN A 84 -14.63 11.84 -11.15
N VAL A 85 -15.55 12.79 -11.33
CA VAL A 85 -16.03 13.65 -10.25
C VAL A 85 -16.86 12.83 -9.27
N GLU A 86 -17.82 12.03 -9.76
CA GLU A 86 -18.68 11.22 -8.91
C GLU A 86 -17.89 10.20 -8.07
N VAL A 87 -16.97 9.48 -8.71
CA VAL A 87 -16.13 8.47 -8.07
C VAL A 87 -15.24 9.08 -7.00
N ARG A 88 -14.62 10.24 -7.26
CA ARG A 88 -13.84 10.97 -6.25
C ARG A 88 -14.70 11.36 -5.06
N ARG A 89 -15.93 11.83 -5.31
CA ARG A 89 -16.91 12.12 -4.23
C ARG A 89 -17.20 10.86 -3.41
N ARG A 90 -17.48 9.71 -4.04
CA ARG A 90 -17.74 8.44 -3.34
C ARG A 90 -16.54 7.97 -2.51
N ALA A 91 -15.32 8.18 -2.99
CA ALA A 91 -14.08 7.80 -2.30
C ALA A 91 -13.81 8.62 -1.03
N VAL A 92 -14.13 9.92 -1.03
CA VAL A 92 -14.03 10.79 0.16
C VAL A 92 -14.96 10.28 1.27
N HIS A 93 -16.16 9.84 0.92
CA HIS A 93 -17.15 9.27 1.86
C HIS A 93 -16.86 7.80 2.21
N SER A 94 -15.63 7.32 2.02
CA SER A 94 -15.13 5.99 2.41
C SER A 94 -15.89 4.79 1.85
N ARG A 95 -16.60 4.93 0.73
CA ARG A 95 -17.38 3.80 0.17
C ARG A 95 -16.50 2.68 -0.40
N TYR A 96 -15.27 3.01 -0.79
CA TYR A 96 -14.32 2.01 -1.29
C TYR A 96 -13.34 1.62 -0.19
N THR A 97 -13.57 0.44 0.38
CA THR A 97 -12.65 -0.20 1.33
C THR A 97 -11.65 -1.12 0.65
N ASP A 98 -11.78 -1.30 -0.67
CA ASP A 98 -11.01 -2.23 -1.48
C ASP A 98 -10.95 -1.75 -2.94
N LEU A 99 -9.84 -2.03 -3.62
CA LEU A 99 -9.61 -1.63 -5.01
C LEU A 99 -10.44 -2.43 -6.00
N ARG A 100 -10.62 -3.74 -5.79
CA ARG A 100 -11.44 -4.57 -6.69
C ARG A 100 -12.88 -4.06 -6.73
N ARG A 101 -13.45 -3.70 -5.57
CA ARG A 101 -14.78 -3.08 -5.52
C ARG A 101 -14.83 -1.74 -6.27
N PHE A 102 -13.80 -0.90 -6.10
CA PHE A 102 -13.70 0.36 -6.84
C PHE A 102 -13.68 0.14 -8.36
N HIS A 103 -12.81 -0.75 -8.85
CA HIS A 103 -12.71 -1.06 -10.27
C HIS A 103 -14.01 -1.60 -10.85
N SER A 104 -14.69 -2.48 -10.11
CA SER A 104 -15.97 -3.05 -10.55
C SER A 104 -17.04 -1.98 -10.71
N ASP A 105 -17.21 -1.10 -9.71
CA ASP A 105 -18.18 0.01 -9.78
C ASP A 105 -17.82 1.00 -10.89
N TYR A 106 -16.53 1.33 -11.05
CA TYR A 106 -16.07 2.22 -12.11
C TYR A 106 -16.33 1.65 -13.50
N PHE A 107 -16.05 0.36 -13.71
CA PHE A 107 -16.25 -0.31 -14.99
C PHE A 107 -17.75 -0.39 -15.34
N LEU A 108 -18.62 -0.72 -14.39
CA LEU A 108 -20.07 -0.71 -14.60
C LEU A 108 -20.59 0.68 -15.00
N LYS A 109 -20.15 1.72 -14.28
CA LYS A 109 -20.51 3.11 -14.60
C LYS A 109 -19.97 3.56 -15.96
N TYR A 110 -18.80 3.06 -16.34
CA TYR A 110 -18.24 3.28 -17.67
C TYR A 110 -19.09 2.60 -18.76
N LEU A 111 -19.54 1.36 -18.56
CA LEU A 111 -20.42 0.67 -19.50
C LEU A 111 -21.76 1.41 -19.67
N GLU A 112 -22.38 1.84 -18.56
CA GLU A 112 -23.59 2.68 -18.60
C GLU A 112 -23.40 3.98 -19.40
N LEU A 113 -22.19 4.56 -19.36
CA LEU A 113 -21.84 5.74 -20.14
C LEU A 113 -21.68 5.43 -21.63
N CYS A 114 -21.03 4.31 -21.96
CA CYS A 114 -20.82 3.83 -23.33
C CYS A 114 -22.11 3.34 -24.01
N GLU A 115 -23.05 2.77 -23.27
CA GLU A 115 -24.37 2.44 -23.84
C GLU A 115 -25.13 3.69 -24.29
N ARG A 116 -24.88 4.83 -23.63
CA ARG A 116 -25.52 6.12 -23.92
C ARG A 116 -24.78 6.98 -24.94
N THR A 117 -23.51 6.69 -25.24
CA THR A 117 -22.66 7.53 -26.10
C THR A 117 -21.74 6.69 -27.00
N THR A 118 -21.46 7.20 -28.19
CA THR A 118 -21.02 6.43 -29.38
C THR A 118 -19.99 5.28 -29.17
N PRO A 119 -20.22 4.06 -29.70
CA PRO A 119 -19.42 2.86 -29.41
C PRO A 119 -17.94 2.90 -29.82
N TYR A 120 -17.62 3.63 -30.89
CA TYR A 120 -16.32 3.51 -31.58
C TYR A 120 -15.13 4.13 -30.83
N LEU A 121 -15.35 4.86 -29.73
CA LEU A 121 -14.28 5.42 -28.90
C LEU A 121 -14.12 4.71 -27.55
N ALA A 122 -14.82 3.59 -27.35
CA ALA A 122 -14.79 2.82 -26.11
C ALA A 122 -13.53 1.94 -25.99
N GLY A 123 -13.00 1.42 -27.11
CA GLY A 123 -11.93 0.40 -27.11
C GLY A 123 -10.74 0.74 -26.21
N GLY A 124 -10.06 1.85 -26.47
CA GLY A 124 -8.86 2.23 -25.70
C GLY A 124 -9.13 2.45 -24.20
N ILE A 125 -10.26 3.07 -23.84
CA ILE A 125 -10.63 3.26 -22.43
C ILE A 125 -10.89 1.91 -21.76
N ARG A 126 -11.62 1.01 -22.44
CA ARG A 126 -11.89 -0.33 -21.93
C ARG A 126 -10.59 -1.13 -21.72
N ASP A 127 -9.67 -1.04 -22.67
CA ASP A 127 -8.40 -1.74 -22.61
C ASP A 127 -7.54 -1.20 -21.46
N ASP A 128 -7.47 0.13 -21.27
CA ASP A 128 -6.81 0.73 -20.11
C ASP A 128 -7.51 0.34 -18.79
N LEU A 129 -8.83 0.33 -18.73
CA LEU A 129 -9.55 -0.15 -17.55
C LEU A 129 -9.21 -1.60 -17.21
N ALA A 130 -9.03 -2.46 -18.23
CA ALA A 130 -8.58 -3.82 -18.05
C ALA A 130 -7.14 -3.87 -17.53
N LYS A 131 -6.21 -3.07 -18.08
CA LYS A 131 -4.82 -2.96 -17.58
C LYS A 131 -4.80 -2.59 -16.10
N PHE A 132 -5.51 -1.53 -15.70
CA PHE A 132 -5.55 -1.09 -14.31
C PHE A 132 -6.18 -2.14 -13.38
N THR A 133 -7.24 -2.82 -13.83
CA THR A 133 -7.90 -3.89 -13.06
C THR A 133 -7.00 -5.11 -12.90
N TRP A 134 -6.22 -5.47 -13.93
CA TRP A 134 -5.22 -6.51 -13.86
C TRP A 134 -4.06 -6.11 -12.93
N GLY A 135 -3.50 -4.92 -13.15
CA GLY A 135 -2.34 -4.40 -12.43
C GLY A 135 -2.56 -4.34 -10.92
N GLN A 136 -3.76 -3.94 -10.47
CA GLN A 136 -4.04 -3.89 -9.03
C GLN A 136 -3.93 -5.25 -8.34
N TYR A 137 -4.09 -6.39 -9.03
CA TYR A 137 -3.87 -7.69 -8.39
C TYR A 137 -2.39 -7.95 -8.05
N HIS A 138 -1.47 -7.28 -8.75
CA HIS A 138 -0.03 -7.52 -8.62
C HIS A 138 0.65 -6.52 -7.70
N TRP A 139 0.44 -5.21 -7.93
CA TRP A 139 1.13 -4.18 -7.15
C TRP A 139 0.48 -3.95 -5.77
N TRP A 140 -0.84 -4.10 -5.64
CA TRP A 140 -1.53 -3.74 -4.40
C TRP A 140 -1.16 -4.61 -3.19
N PRO A 141 -1.02 -5.95 -3.31
CA PRO A 141 -0.54 -6.77 -2.21
C PRO A 141 0.83 -6.31 -1.72
N LYS A 142 1.79 -6.14 -2.65
CA LYS A 142 3.16 -5.69 -2.34
C LYS A 142 3.18 -4.31 -1.70
N CYS A 143 2.36 -3.39 -2.21
CA CYS A 143 2.23 -2.04 -1.66
C CYS A 143 1.85 -2.06 -0.18
N LYS A 144 0.89 -2.88 0.23
CA LYS A 144 0.46 -2.93 1.64
C LYS A 144 1.55 -3.45 2.58
N ASP A 145 2.50 -4.20 2.06
CA ASP A 145 3.54 -4.88 2.84
C ASP A 145 4.86 -4.07 2.88
N LEU A 146 4.98 -2.99 2.10
CA LEU A 146 6.08 -2.04 2.22
C LEU A 146 6.17 -1.45 3.64
N PRO A 147 7.37 -1.16 4.17
CA PRO A 147 7.55 -0.87 5.59
C PRO A 147 7.06 0.51 6.02
N THR A 148 7.10 1.51 5.15
CA THR A 148 6.69 2.89 5.50
C THR A 148 5.55 3.41 4.66
N GLN A 149 4.70 4.27 5.23
CA GLN A 149 3.61 4.89 4.48
C GLN A 149 4.09 5.74 3.29
N SER A 150 5.30 6.30 3.36
CA SER A 150 5.89 7.07 2.26
C SER A 150 6.12 6.18 1.04
N GLN A 151 6.79 5.06 1.22
CA GLN A 151 7.06 4.07 0.17
C GLN A 151 5.78 3.51 -0.42
N ARG A 152 4.76 3.28 0.42
CA ARG A 152 3.44 2.86 -0.07
C ARG A 152 2.82 3.85 -1.02
N ARG A 153 2.93 5.15 -0.72
CA ARG A 153 2.40 6.20 -1.61
C ARG A 153 3.20 6.28 -2.91
N GLU A 154 4.52 6.14 -2.81
CA GLU A 154 5.41 6.11 -3.96
C GLU A 154 5.07 4.94 -4.90
N MET A 155 4.86 3.73 -4.38
CA MET A 155 4.43 2.59 -5.19
C MET A 155 3.07 2.82 -5.85
N VAL A 156 2.13 3.48 -5.17
CA VAL A 156 0.83 3.84 -5.79
C VAL A 156 1.03 4.81 -6.95
N ASP A 157 1.85 5.85 -6.78
CA ASP A 157 2.13 6.83 -7.84
C ASP A 157 2.83 6.15 -9.03
N TRP A 158 3.90 5.40 -8.75
CA TRP A 158 4.66 4.62 -9.73
C TRP A 158 3.76 3.64 -10.50
N ALA A 159 2.94 2.84 -9.80
CA ALA A 159 2.11 1.83 -10.45
C ALA A 159 1.08 2.47 -11.39
N VAL A 160 0.48 3.60 -11.01
CA VAL A 160 -0.45 4.32 -11.89
C VAL A 160 0.27 4.90 -13.11
N GLU A 161 1.49 5.39 -12.95
CA GLU A 161 2.29 5.91 -14.06
C GLU A 161 2.66 4.79 -15.05
N GLN A 162 3.11 3.64 -14.55
CA GLN A 162 3.43 2.47 -15.37
C GLN A 162 2.19 1.90 -16.10
N LEU A 163 1.06 1.76 -15.39
CA LEU A 163 -0.18 1.25 -15.99
C LEU A 163 -0.79 2.22 -17.02
N ALA A 164 -0.45 3.49 -16.95
CA ALA A 164 -0.88 4.54 -17.88
C ALA A 164 -0.06 4.57 -19.17
N GLU A 165 1.05 3.83 -19.25
CA GLU A 165 1.88 3.80 -20.45
C GLU A 165 1.13 3.22 -21.65
N ARG A 166 1.36 3.84 -22.82
CA ARG A 166 0.66 3.47 -24.05
C ARG A 166 1.03 2.05 -24.48
N ASP A 167 2.32 1.74 -24.45
CA ASP A 167 2.90 0.48 -24.91
C ASP A 167 3.09 -0.50 -23.75
N PHE A 168 2.14 -0.47 -22.79
CA PHE A 168 2.15 -1.30 -21.59
C PHE A 168 2.26 -2.80 -21.92
N ASP A 169 3.23 -3.45 -21.27
CA ASP A 169 3.46 -4.89 -21.34
C ASP A 169 3.42 -5.50 -19.94
N ASN A 170 2.64 -6.58 -19.80
CA ASN A 170 2.46 -7.27 -18.51
C ASN A 170 3.79 -7.78 -17.95
N LYS A 171 4.65 -8.35 -18.80
CA LYS A 171 5.91 -8.95 -18.34
C LYS A 171 6.88 -7.87 -17.86
N SER A 172 7.00 -6.79 -18.63
CA SER A 172 7.82 -5.63 -18.29
C SER A 172 7.35 -4.98 -16.99
N PHE A 173 6.03 -4.82 -16.80
CA PHE A 173 5.46 -4.31 -15.56
C PHE A 173 5.80 -5.19 -14.35
N MET A 174 5.69 -6.52 -14.48
CA MET A 174 6.01 -7.44 -13.38
C MET A 174 7.49 -7.38 -12.99
N ASN A 175 8.39 -7.36 -13.98
CA ASN A 175 9.82 -7.22 -13.73
C ASN A 175 10.12 -5.90 -13.01
N ALA A 176 9.57 -4.78 -13.52
CA ALA A 176 9.78 -3.47 -12.91
C ALA A 176 9.16 -3.37 -11.49
N LEU A 177 8.06 -4.08 -11.23
CA LEU A 177 7.45 -4.18 -9.90
C LEU A 177 8.36 -4.96 -8.93
N ASP A 178 8.98 -6.04 -9.39
CA ASP A 178 9.95 -6.80 -8.59
C ASP A 178 11.16 -5.93 -8.27
N ASP A 179 11.73 -5.26 -9.28
CA ASP A 179 12.85 -4.32 -9.12
C ASP A 179 12.52 -3.19 -8.14
N PHE A 180 11.31 -2.62 -8.19
CA PHE A 180 10.87 -1.58 -7.24
C PHE A 180 10.82 -2.10 -5.80
N CYS A 181 10.43 -3.37 -5.61
CA CYS A 181 10.39 -3.99 -4.29
C CYS A 181 11.79 -4.32 -3.76
N ASP A 182 12.68 -4.76 -4.65
CA ASP A 182 14.04 -5.18 -4.34
C ASP A 182 15.04 -4.03 -4.22
N ALA A 183 14.71 -2.87 -4.79
CA ALA A 183 15.43 -1.62 -4.57
C ALA A 183 15.42 -1.30 -3.07
N GLY A 184 16.47 -1.75 -2.38
CA GLY A 184 16.55 -1.81 -0.93
C GLY A 184 16.12 -0.49 -0.28
N TRP A 185 14.91 -0.48 0.26
CA TRP A 185 14.29 0.61 1.01
C TRP A 185 14.97 0.86 2.37
N ASP A 186 16.06 0.16 2.65
CA ASP A 186 16.86 0.16 3.87
C ASP A 186 17.97 1.21 3.88
N ARG A 187 18.09 2.10 2.87
CA ARG A 187 19.03 3.23 2.99
C ARG A 187 18.38 4.34 3.84
N PRO A 188 18.81 4.57 5.09
CA PRO A 188 18.48 5.82 5.75
C PRO A 188 19.03 6.95 4.88
N LEU A 189 18.16 7.89 4.51
CA LEU A 189 18.56 9.23 4.11
C LEU A 189 19.25 9.84 5.34
N GLY A 190 20.54 9.55 5.51
CA GLY A 190 21.40 10.29 6.44
C GLY A 190 21.45 11.74 5.99
N GLY A 191 21.59 12.72 6.86
CA GLY A 191 21.81 12.77 8.30
C GLY A 191 21.96 14.24 8.63
#